data_AF-A0A3C0JL94-F1
#
_entry.id   AF-A0A3C0JL94-F1
#
_cell.length_a   1.000
_cell.length_b   1.000
_cell.length_c   1.000
_cell.angle_alpha   90.00
_cell.angle_beta   90.00
_cell.angle_gamma   90.00
#
_symmetry.space_group_name_H-M   'P 1'
#
loop_
_entity.id
_entity.type
_entity.pdbx_description
1 polymer ?
#
loop_
_entity_poly.entity_id
_entity_poly.type
_entity_poly.pdbx_seq_one_letter_code
_entity_poly.pdbx_strand_id
1 'polypeptide(L)'
;MQDIAAARLGSEPCPVGVTARAAKSFADFAVTMEKLIEQSQTLPVVGLLDRVLEDTRFKYYIQESDDSPQERWENILELRNMAQEFNAETPPDGLATLLERLSLVADVDNYEDEEDSITLITLHQAKGLEFPVVFIVGMEEGILPHSRSLDSEDQMEEER
;
A
#
# COMPACT_ATOMS: atom_id res chain seq x y z
N MET A 1 11.19 -5.98 -19.84
CA MET A 1 9.89 -5.29 -20.02
C MET A 1 9.95 -4.42 -21.25
N GLN A 2 10.90 -3.48 -21.31
CA GLN A 2 11.10 -2.62 -22.49
C GLN A 2 11.27 -3.38 -23.81
N ASP A 3 12.11 -4.43 -23.84
CA ASP A 3 12.29 -5.23 -25.06
C ASP A 3 11.01 -5.98 -25.50
N ILE A 4 10.13 -6.34 -24.55
CA ILE A 4 8.88 -7.05 -24.83
C ILE A 4 7.82 -6.07 -25.37
N ALA A 5 7.72 -4.88 -24.78
CA ALA A 5 6.82 -3.84 -25.24
C ALA A 5 7.25 -3.26 -26.59
N ALA A 6 8.54 -2.98 -26.77
CA ALA A 6 9.13 -2.55 -28.03
C ALA A 6 8.89 -3.59 -29.14
N ALA A 7 9.15 -4.87 -28.87
CA ALA A 7 8.83 -5.94 -29.81
C ALA A 7 7.33 -5.95 -30.17
N ARG A 8 6.43 -5.69 -29.20
CA ARG A 8 5.00 -5.64 -29.51
C ARG A 8 4.59 -4.45 -30.35
N LEU A 9 5.08 -3.26 -30.02
CA LEU A 9 4.81 -2.03 -30.78
C LEU A 9 5.38 -2.14 -32.21
N GLY A 10 6.51 -2.84 -32.38
CA GLY A 10 7.13 -3.16 -33.66
C GLY A 10 6.57 -4.38 -34.40
N SER A 11 5.57 -5.08 -33.85
CA SER A 11 5.05 -6.35 -34.40
C SER A 11 6.10 -7.47 -34.56
N GLU A 12 7.12 -7.49 -33.71
CA GLU A 12 8.20 -8.47 -33.65
C GLU A 12 7.87 -9.64 -32.68
N PRO A 13 8.47 -10.83 -32.86
CA PRO A 13 8.27 -11.96 -31.96
C PRO A 13 8.81 -11.68 -30.55
N CYS A 14 8.10 -12.16 -29.53
CA CYS A 14 8.50 -11.99 -28.13
C CYS A 14 9.90 -12.59 -27.89
N PRO A 15 10.84 -11.83 -27.26
CA PRO A 15 12.20 -12.30 -27.04
C PRO A 15 12.31 -13.42 -26.00
N VAL A 16 11.22 -13.76 -25.31
CA VAL A 16 11.17 -14.80 -24.27
C VAL A 16 10.47 -16.04 -24.81
N GLY A 17 11.03 -17.23 -24.55
CA GLY A 17 10.48 -18.52 -24.96
C GLY A 17 9.20 -18.91 -24.21
N VAL A 18 8.08 -18.26 -24.52
CA VAL A 18 6.75 -18.53 -23.94
C VAL A 18 5.73 -18.84 -25.02
N THR A 19 4.59 -19.44 -24.63
CA THR A 19 3.49 -19.68 -25.58
C THR A 19 2.99 -18.37 -26.19
N ALA A 20 2.47 -18.40 -27.42
CA ALA A 20 1.96 -17.19 -28.09
C ALA A 20 0.87 -16.45 -27.28
N ARG A 21 0.06 -17.19 -26.51
CA ARG A 21 -0.94 -16.61 -25.60
C ARG A 21 -0.28 -15.87 -24.43
N ALA A 22 0.70 -16.49 -23.78
CA ALA A 22 1.44 -15.86 -22.69
C ALA A 22 2.26 -14.65 -23.18
N ALA A 23 2.93 -14.77 -24.34
CA ALA A 23 3.63 -13.67 -24.99
C ALA A 23 2.72 -12.47 -25.21
N LYS A 24 1.47 -12.71 -25.66
CA LYS A 24 0.47 -11.65 -25.83
C LYS A 24 0.15 -10.97 -24.50
N SER A 25 -0.19 -11.73 -23.46
CA SER A 25 -0.53 -11.16 -22.15
C SER A 25 0.62 -10.35 -21.54
N PHE A 26 1.86 -10.84 -21.60
CA PHE A 26 3.01 -10.11 -21.08
C PHE A 26 3.26 -8.81 -21.83
N ALA A 27 3.08 -8.83 -23.15
CA ALA A 27 3.36 -7.66 -23.95
C ALA A 27 2.24 -6.61 -23.84
N ASP A 28 0.99 -7.04 -23.73
CA ASP A 28 -0.13 -6.13 -23.44
C ASP A 28 0.08 -5.46 -22.05
N PHE A 29 0.53 -6.21 -21.04
CA PHE A 29 0.92 -5.64 -19.73
C PHE A 29 2.10 -4.67 -19.81
N ALA A 30 3.15 -5.03 -20.55
CA ALA A 30 4.34 -4.19 -20.69
C ALA A 30 3.99 -2.84 -21.36
N VAL A 31 3.14 -2.86 -22.38
CA VAL A 31 2.63 -1.64 -23.03
C VAL A 31 1.85 -0.76 -22.06
N THR A 32 0.97 -1.34 -21.23
CA THR A 32 0.25 -0.57 -20.19
C THR A 32 1.22 0.07 -19.19
N MET A 33 2.22 -0.68 -18.72
CA MET A 33 3.21 -0.15 -17.77
C MET A 33 4.05 0.98 -18.37
N GLU A 34 4.52 0.84 -19.62
CA GLU A 34 5.27 1.91 -20.29
C GLU A 34 4.45 3.18 -20.46
N LYS A 35 3.18 3.04 -20.86
CA LYS A 35 2.26 4.17 -20.95
C LYS A 35 2.10 4.89 -19.61
N LEU A 36 1.93 4.15 -18.51
CA LEU A 36 1.79 4.74 -17.17
C LEU A 36 3.09 5.40 -16.69
N ILE A 37 4.25 4.83 -17.02
CA ILE A 37 5.55 5.43 -16.72
C ILE A 37 5.76 6.72 -17.50
N GLU A 38 5.38 6.78 -18.78
CA GLU A 38 5.45 8.01 -19.57
C GLU A 38 4.50 9.07 -19.01
N GLN A 39 3.28 8.66 -18.65
CA GLN A 39 2.28 9.55 -18.05
C GLN A 39 2.70 10.06 -16.68
N SER A 40 3.45 9.30 -15.88
CA SER A 40 3.94 9.77 -14.57
C SER A 40 4.89 10.96 -14.68
N GLN A 41 5.53 11.16 -15.83
CA GLN A 41 6.40 12.30 -16.09
C GLN A 41 5.63 13.58 -16.47
N THR A 42 4.33 13.49 -16.75
CA THR A 42 3.57 14.60 -17.34
C THR A 42 2.23 14.88 -16.66
N LEU A 43 1.63 13.88 -16.02
CA LEU A 43 0.36 14.01 -15.33
C LEU A 43 0.56 14.31 -13.84
N PRO A 44 -0.23 15.24 -13.27
CA PRO A 44 -0.38 15.35 -11.82
C PRO A 44 -0.79 14.01 -11.19
N VAL A 45 -0.40 13.79 -9.93
CA VAL A 45 -0.54 12.49 -9.25
C VAL A 45 -1.97 11.95 -9.23
N VAL A 46 -2.98 12.82 -9.08
CA VAL A 46 -4.39 12.40 -9.10
C VAL A 46 -4.80 11.96 -10.50
N GLY A 47 -4.35 12.69 -11.52
CA GLY A 47 -4.58 12.31 -12.91
C GLY A 47 -3.91 10.98 -13.26
N LEU A 48 -2.71 10.72 -12.71
CA LEU A 48 -2.03 9.44 -12.85
C LEU A 48 -2.79 8.30 -12.16
N LEU A 49 -3.27 8.50 -10.93
CA LEU A 49 -4.11 7.51 -10.22
C LEU A 49 -5.37 7.17 -11.00
N ASP A 50 -6.06 8.17 -11.55
CA ASP A 50 -7.23 7.97 -12.39
C ASP A 50 -6.89 7.12 -13.63
N ARG A 51 -5.73 7.35 -14.26
CA ARG A 51 -5.24 6.53 -15.38
C ARG A 51 -4.95 5.10 -14.96
N VAL A 52 -4.33 4.88 -13.80
CA VAL A 52 -4.08 3.53 -13.28
C VAL A 52 -5.41 2.79 -13.09
N LEU A 53 -6.39 3.41 -12.42
CA LEU A 53 -7.70 2.79 -12.16
C LEU A 53 -8.47 2.46 -13.46
N GLU A 54 -8.39 3.34 -14.46
CA GLU A 54 -9.03 3.15 -15.77
C GLU A 54 -8.33 2.08 -16.61
N ASP A 55 -7.01 2.21 -16.82
CA ASP A 55 -6.24 1.34 -17.72
C ASP A 55 -6.13 -0.10 -17.21
N THR A 56 -6.09 -0.28 -15.89
CA THR A 56 -6.11 -1.61 -15.26
C THR A 56 -7.51 -2.17 -15.07
N ARG A 57 -8.55 -1.34 -15.29
CA ARG A 57 -9.97 -1.66 -15.02
C ARG A 57 -10.23 -2.06 -13.57
N PHE A 58 -9.45 -1.51 -12.63
CA PHE A 58 -9.50 -1.91 -11.24
C PHE A 58 -10.86 -1.67 -10.59
N LYS A 59 -11.58 -0.61 -11.02
CA LYS A 59 -12.96 -0.37 -10.56
C LYS A 59 -13.89 -1.53 -10.89
N TYR A 60 -13.83 -2.06 -12.11
CA TYR A 60 -14.63 -3.22 -12.51
C TYR A 60 -14.25 -4.45 -11.70
N TYR A 61 -12.96 -4.67 -11.48
CA TYR A 61 -12.45 -5.75 -10.64
C TYR A 61 -13.00 -5.69 -9.20
N ILE A 62 -13.02 -4.50 -8.58
CA ILE A 62 -13.62 -4.32 -7.25
C ILE A 62 -15.12 -4.59 -7.28
N GLN A 63 -15.84 -4.07 -8.28
CA GLN A 63 -17.30 -4.21 -8.37
C GLN A 63 -17.77 -5.66 -8.57
N GLU A 64 -16.93 -6.51 -9.16
CA GLU A 64 -17.19 -7.95 -9.32
C GLU A 64 -16.75 -8.79 -8.10
N SER A 65 -16.17 -8.17 -7.08
CA SER A 65 -15.74 -8.85 -5.84
C SER A 65 -16.94 -9.11 -4.90
N ASP A 66 -16.97 -10.31 -4.31
CA ASP A 66 -17.97 -10.69 -3.29
C ASP A 66 -17.73 -10.02 -1.91
N ASP A 67 -16.57 -9.39 -1.74
CA ASP A 67 -16.08 -8.85 -0.48
C ASP A 67 -16.17 -7.32 -0.46
N SER A 68 -17.15 -6.79 0.27
CA SER A 68 -17.45 -5.37 0.51
C SER A 68 -17.02 -4.42 -0.62
N PRO A 69 -17.54 -4.58 -1.87
CA PRO A 69 -17.06 -3.84 -3.03
C PRO A 69 -17.22 -2.31 -2.88
N GLN A 70 -18.22 -1.88 -2.11
CA GLN A 70 -18.48 -0.47 -1.84
C GLN A 70 -17.42 0.14 -0.92
N GLU A 71 -17.15 -0.50 0.22
CA GLU A 71 -16.13 -0.10 1.20
C GLU A 71 -14.72 -0.07 0.56
N ARG A 72 -14.39 -1.11 -0.21
CA ARG A 72 -13.11 -1.16 -0.94
C ARG A 72 -12.98 -0.03 -1.94
N TRP A 73 -14.07 0.37 -2.59
CA TRP A 73 -14.05 1.51 -3.50
C TRP A 73 -13.94 2.84 -2.75
N GLU A 74 -14.56 2.97 -1.58
CA GLU A 74 -14.44 4.13 -0.70
C GLU A 74 -12.99 4.33 -0.25
N ASN A 75 -12.30 3.28 0.18
CA ASN A 75 -10.87 3.34 0.54
C ASN A 75 -9.99 3.83 -0.62
N ILE A 76 -10.31 3.44 -1.87
CA ILE A 76 -9.59 3.94 -3.06
C ILE A 76 -9.87 5.42 -3.30
N LEU A 77 -11.10 5.89 -3.06
CA LEU A 77 -11.43 7.31 -3.16
C LEU A 77 -10.76 8.13 -2.05
N GLU A 78 -10.59 7.58 -0.85
CA GLU A 78 -9.82 8.20 0.23
C GLU A 78 -8.34 8.34 -0.14
N LEU A 79 -7.71 7.28 -0.66
CA LEU A 79 -6.34 7.35 -1.18
C LEU A 79 -6.21 8.44 -2.26
N ARG A 80 -7.18 8.52 -3.17
CA ARG A 80 -7.21 9.55 -4.21
C ARG A 80 -7.38 10.95 -3.62
N ASN A 81 -8.20 11.12 -2.59
CA ASN A 81 -8.40 12.40 -1.91
C ASN A 81 -7.14 12.83 -1.16
N MET A 82 -6.45 11.91 -0.47
CA MET A 82 -5.14 12.17 0.15
C MET A 82 -4.10 12.59 -0.90
N ALA A 83 -4.07 11.93 -2.05
CA ALA A 83 -3.19 12.29 -3.15
C ALA A 83 -3.43 13.72 -3.70
N GLN A 84 -4.60 14.31 -3.44
CA GLN A 84 -4.94 15.67 -3.87
C GLN A 84 -3.99 16.71 -3.26
N GLU A 85 -3.45 16.46 -2.06
CA GLU A 85 -2.49 17.34 -1.38
C GLU A 85 -1.21 17.55 -2.19
N PHE A 86 -0.76 16.50 -2.88
CA PHE A 86 0.48 16.51 -3.68
C PHE A 86 0.22 16.85 -5.16
N ASN A 87 -1.03 17.11 -5.54
CA ASN A 87 -1.42 17.29 -6.93
C ASN A 87 -0.98 18.63 -7.53
N ALA A 88 -0.58 19.60 -6.70
CA ALA A 88 0.01 20.86 -7.15
C ALA A 88 1.51 20.75 -7.46
N GLU A 89 2.16 19.66 -7.07
CA GLU A 89 3.58 19.43 -7.36
C GLU A 89 3.80 19.14 -8.84
N THR A 90 5.00 19.48 -9.33
CA THR A 90 5.34 19.24 -10.74
C THR A 90 5.60 17.74 -10.93
N PRO A 91 4.99 17.07 -11.92
CA PRO A 91 5.31 15.67 -12.21
C PRO A 91 6.80 15.51 -12.54
N PRO A 92 7.48 14.44 -12.06
CA PRO A 92 6.95 13.31 -11.28
C PRO A 92 6.97 13.49 -9.75
N ASP A 93 7.35 14.67 -9.23
CA ASP A 93 7.65 14.89 -7.80
C ASP A 93 6.45 14.56 -6.90
N GLY A 94 5.23 14.95 -7.28
CA GLY A 94 4.03 14.66 -6.50
C GLY A 94 3.76 13.17 -6.26
N LEU A 95 4.15 12.30 -7.19
CA LEU A 95 4.09 10.85 -6.98
C LEU A 95 5.16 10.37 -5.99
N ALA A 96 6.38 10.90 -6.11
CA ALA A 96 7.48 10.55 -5.22
C ALA A 96 7.16 10.94 -3.77
N THR A 97 6.68 12.18 -3.57
CA THR A 97 6.27 12.71 -2.25
C THR A 97 5.13 11.89 -1.64
N LEU A 98 4.11 11.52 -2.43
CA LEU A 98 3.02 10.64 -1.95
C LEU A 98 3.56 9.29 -1.47
N LEU A 99 4.43 8.65 -2.26
CA LEU A 99 4.99 7.34 -1.90
C LEU A 99 5.90 7.41 -0.68
N GLU A 100 6.67 8.49 -0.54
CA GLU A 100 7.46 8.75 0.67
C GLU A 100 6.54 8.87 1.89
N ARG A 101 5.48 9.69 1.81
CA ARG A 101 4.50 9.85 2.91
C ARG A 101 3.86 8.52 3.29
N LEU A 102 3.39 7.74 2.32
CA LEU A 102 2.77 6.43 2.57
C LEU A 102 3.75 5.44 3.19
N SER A 103 5.03 5.48 2.79
CA SER A 103 6.06 4.61 3.38
C SER A 103 6.37 4.94 4.84
N LEU A 104 6.20 6.20 5.25
CA LEU A 104 6.42 6.65 6.62
C LEU A 104 5.20 6.43 7.53
N VAL A 105 3.99 6.56 6.98
CA VAL A 105 2.73 6.39 7.73
C VAL A 105 2.42 4.92 7.98
N ALA A 106 2.92 3.99 7.16
CA ALA A 106 2.72 2.55 7.39
C ALA A 106 3.31 2.04 8.71
N ASP A 107 4.24 2.77 9.35
CA ASP A 107 4.82 2.44 10.65
C ASP A 107 4.12 3.13 11.85
N VAL A 108 3.18 4.05 11.61
CA VAL A 108 2.49 4.79 12.68
C VAL A 108 1.00 4.70 12.43
N ASP A 109 0.34 3.81 13.19
CA ASP A 109 -1.11 3.69 13.29
C ASP A 109 -1.78 5.08 13.23
N ASN A 110 -2.77 5.23 12.36
CA ASN A 110 -3.62 6.42 12.27
C ASN A 110 -4.33 6.62 13.61
N TYR A 111 -3.70 7.37 14.50
CA TYR A 111 -4.31 7.93 15.69
C TYR A 111 -5.06 9.17 15.25
N GLU A 112 -6.21 8.98 14.60
CA GLU A 112 -7.18 10.06 14.47
C GLU A 112 -7.85 10.25 15.83
N ASP A 113 -7.75 11.47 16.37
CA ASP A 113 -8.46 11.93 17.56
C ASP A 113 -9.99 11.95 17.29
N GLU A 114 -10.62 10.78 17.11
CA GLU A 114 -12.05 10.65 17.38
C GLU A 114 -12.24 10.74 18.89
N GLU A 115 -12.62 11.95 19.33
CA GLU A 115 -12.95 12.29 20.71
C GLU A 115 -14.02 11.30 21.23
N ASP A 116 -13.61 10.46 22.19
CA ASP A 116 -14.40 9.49 22.97
C ASP A 116 -14.40 8.01 22.48
N SER A 117 -13.25 7.49 22.08
CA SER A 117 -13.04 6.05 21.82
C SER A 117 -12.06 5.37 22.81
N ILE A 118 -12.12 4.04 22.89
CA ILE A 118 -11.16 3.23 23.67
C ILE A 118 -9.97 2.90 22.79
N THR A 119 -8.77 3.26 23.24
CA THR A 119 -7.51 2.91 22.58
C THR A 119 -7.12 1.45 22.85
N LEU A 120 -6.99 0.66 21.78
CA LEU A 120 -6.37 -0.68 21.83
C LEU A 120 -5.01 -0.61 21.11
N ILE A 121 -3.93 -0.77 21.86
CA ILE A 121 -2.56 -0.76 21.34
C ILE A 121 -1.73 -1.87 21.99
N THR A 122 -0.61 -2.21 21.38
CA THR A 122 0.37 -3.13 21.98
C THR A 122 1.22 -2.41 23.05
N LEU A 123 1.84 -3.16 23.98
CA LEU A 123 2.75 -2.58 24.99
C LEU A 123 3.91 -1.80 24.37
N HIS A 124 4.41 -2.25 23.22
CA HIS A 124 5.49 -1.58 22.49
C HIS A 124 5.06 -0.20 21.97
N GLN A 125 3.83 -0.09 21.45
CA GLN A 125 3.27 1.16 20.93
C GLN A 125 2.89 2.14 22.04
N ALA A 126 2.65 1.67 23.26
CA ALA A 126 2.37 2.53 24.41
C ALA A 126 3.59 3.36 24.86
N LYS A 127 4.79 3.07 24.35
CA LYS A 127 6.02 3.77 24.75
C LYS A 127 5.96 5.26 24.44
N GLY A 128 6.00 6.07 25.50
CA GLY A 128 5.95 7.54 25.38
C GLY A 128 4.54 8.13 25.35
N LEU A 129 3.50 7.31 25.50
CA LEU A 129 2.13 7.74 25.68
C LEU A 129 1.75 7.74 27.17
N GLU A 130 0.82 8.62 27.54
CA GLU A 130 0.23 8.66 28.88
C GLU A 130 -1.30 8.63 28.80
N PHE A 131 -1.93 7.80 29.65
CA PHE A 131 -3.37 7.64 29.70
C PHE A 131 -3.85 7.75 31.15
N PRO A 132 -5.00 8.38 31.42
CA PRO A 132 -5.55 8.47 32.78
C PRO A 132 -5.92 7.11 33.37
N VAL A 133 -6.36 6.16 32.54
CA VAL A 133 -6.76 4.80 32.92
C VAL A 133 -6.19 3.82 31.90
N VAL A 134 -5.49 2.78 32.36
CA VAL A 134 -4.89 1.75 31.51
C VAL A 134 -5.37 0.37 31.96
N PHE A 135 -5.83 -0.44 31.01
CA PHE A 135 -6.10 -1.86 31.22
C PHE A 135 -5.02 -2.68 30.50
N ILE A 136 -4.21 -3.40 31.28
CA ILE A 136 -3.29 -4.40 30.73
C ILE A 136 -4.00 -5.75 30.80
N VAL A 137 -4.10 -6.41 29.65
CA VAL A 137 -4.74 -7.73 29.51
C VAL A 137 -3.70 -8.79 29.19
N GLY A 138 -4.00 -10.06 29.48
CA GLY A 138 -3.08 -11.17 29.17
C GLY A 138 -1.83 -11.21 30.06
N MET A 139 -1.94 -10.76 31.32
CA MET A 139 -0.90 -10.87 32.34
C MET A 139 -0.76 -12.33 32.84
N GLU A 140 -0.40 -13.23 31.92
CA GLU A 140 -0.28 -14.68 32.15
C GLU A 140 1.07 -15.17 31.64
N GLU A 141 1.67 -16.13 32.34
CA GLU A 141 2.94 -16.74 31.95
C GLU A 141 2.82 -17.43 30.58
N GLY A 142 3.72 -17.09 29.66
CA GLY A 142 3.67 -17.54 28.27
C GLY A 142 3.01 -16.54 27.29
N ILE A 143 2.26 -15.55 27.81
CA ILE A 143 1.75 -14.39 27.06
C ILE A 143 2.58 -13.15 27.42
N LEU A 144 2.74 -12.85 28.71
CA LEU A 144 3.62 -11.81 29.23
C LEU A 144 4.21 -12.28 30.59
N PRO A 145 5.49 -12.69 30.65
CA PRO A 145 6.49 -12.69 29.57
C PRO A 145 6.15 -13.70 28.45
N HIS A 146 6.45 -13.34 27.21
CA HIS A 146 6.17 -14.20 26.06
C HIS A 146 6.90 -15.54 26.16
N SER A 147 6.27 -16.65 25.79
CA SER A 147 6.88 -18.01 25.88
C SER A 147 8.29 -18.15 25.28
N ARG A 148 8.66 -17.29 24.32
CA ARG A 148 9.99 -17.26 23.68
C ARG A 148 11.08 -16.61 24.55
N SER A 149 10.72 -15.74 25.49
CA SER A 149 11.70 -15.10 26.37
C SER A 149 12.08 -15.98 27.56
N LEU A 150 11.24 -16.96 27.94
CA LEU A 150 11.44 -17.85 29.10
C LEU A 150 12.80 -18.58 29.12
N ASP A 151 13.36 -18.90 27.95
CA ASP A 151 14.62 -19.64 27.83
C ASP A 151 15.87 -18.75 27.84
N SER A 152 15.73 -17.41 27.92
CA SER A 152 16.82 -16.45 27.82
C SER A 152 16.70 -15.33 28.84
N GLU A 153 17.67 -15.23 29.76
CA GLU A 153 17.70 -14.21 30.82
C GLU A 153 17.67 -12.78 30.26
N ASP A 154 18.39 -12.51 29.17
CA ASP A 154 18.37 -11.19 28.50
C ASP A 154 16.99 -10.81 27.94
N GLN A 155 16.24 -11.79 27.43
CA GLN A 155 14.89 -11.57 26.88
C GLN A 155 13.84 -11.49 27.99
N MET A 156 14.07 -12.17 29.11
CA MET A 156 13.24 -12.04 30.31
C MET A 156 13.36 -10.64 30.90
N GLU A 157 14.55 -10.05 30.93
CA GLU A 157 14.75 -8.68 31.42
C GLU A 157 14.12 -7.63 30.49
N GLU A 158 14.03 -7.89 29.18
CA GLU A 158 13.33 -7.01 28.23
C GLU A 158 11.81 -6.99 28.44
N GLU A 159 11.22 -8.10 28.89
CA GLU A 159 9.78 -8.28 29.10
C GLU A 159 9.31 -7.90 30.53
N ARG A 160 10.21 -7.45 31.41
CA ARG A 160 9.94 -7.03 32.80
C ARG A 160 9.52 -5.57 32.93
#